data_AF-A0AAW8KP30-F1
#
_entry.id   AF-A0AAW8KP30-F1
#
_cell.length_a   1.000
_cell.length_b   1.000
_cell.length_c   1.000
_cell.angle_alpha   90.00
_cell.angle_beta   90.00
_cell.angle_gamma   90.00
#
_symmetry.space_group_name_H-M   'P 1'
#
loop_
_entity.id
_entity.type
_entity.pdbx_description
1 polymer ?
#
loop_
_entity_poly.entity_id
_entity_poly.type
_entity_poly.pdbx_seq_one_letter_code
_entity_poly.pdbx_strand_id
1 'polypeptide(L)'
;DSKHAQDCINSITKLFTDNGNKVLGHYHCQGAIDPKLIEMMRTKFSPDHPHGPNPERIKRWSDASTHPDQNDLDNAYNYFKNFIERF
;
A
#
# COMPACT_ATOMS: atom_id res chain seq x y z
N ASP A 1 2.38 7.60 6.28
CA ASP A 1 1.33 6.66 5.81
C ASP A 1 -0.01 7.33 5.61
N SER A 2 -0.78 6.86 4.63
CA SER A 2 -2.15 7.33 4.38
C SER A 2 -3.15 6.70 5.35
N LYS A 3 -4.30 7.35 5.57
CA LYS A 3 -5.41 6.79 6.35
C LYS A 3 -5.84 5.41 5.83
N HIS A 4 -5.92 5.26 4.51
CA HIS A 4 -6.30 3.99 3.88
C HIS A 4 -5.33 2.85 4.21
N ALA A 5 -4.02 3.12 4.21
CA ALA A 5 -3.03 2.11 4.59
C ALA A 5 -3.19 1.67 6.05
N GLN A 6 -3.48 2.61 6.96
CA GLN A 6 -3.73 2.32 8.38
C GLN A 6 -5.02 1.51 8.57
N ASP A 7 -6.09 1.86 7.84
CA ASP A 7 -7.34 1.09 7.87
C ASP A 7 -7.10 -0.37 7.41
N CYS A 8 -6.31 -0.59 6.35
CA CYS A 8 -5.93 -1.93 5.92
C CYS A 8 -5.15 -2.70 6.99
N ILE A 9 -4.18 -2.07 7.66
CA ILE A 9 -3.41 -2.67 8.76
C ILE A 9 -4.33 -3.08 9.91
N ASN A 10 -5.27 -2.21 10.29
CA ASN A 10 -6.23 -2.49 11.35
C ASN A 10 -7.15 -3.65 11.00
N SER A 11 -7.68 -3.69 9.78
CA SER A 11 -8.56 -4.77 9.30
C SER A 11 -7.84 -6.11 9.27
N ILE A 12 -6.62 -6.16 8.72
CA ILE A 12 -5.87 -7.42 8.63
C ILE A 12 -5.42 -7.89 10.02
N THR A 13 -5.01 -6.97 10.89
CA THR A 13 -4.64 -7.28 12.27
C THR A 13 -5.82 -7.89 13.01
N LYS A 14 -6.99 -7.24 12.92
CA LYS A 14 -8.24 -7.75 13.51
C LYS A 14 -8.60 -9.14 13.00
N LEU A 15 -8.52 -9.36 11.69
CA LEU A 15 -8.80 -10.67 11.08
C LEU A 15 -7.92 -11.77 11.70
N PHE A 16 -6.61 -11.53 11.82
CA PHE A 16 -5.69 -12.51 12.39
C PHE A 16 -5.97 -12.75 13.88
N THR A 17 -6.17 -11.69 14.67
CA THR A 17 -6.41 -11.81 16.12
C THR A 17 -7.74 -12.48 16.44
N ASP A 18 -8.79 -12.19 15.67
CA ASP A 18 -10.11 -12.83 15.84
C ASP A 18 -10.06 -14.34 15.57
N ASN A 19 -9.07 -14.79 14.78
CA ASN A 19 -8.85 -16.20 14.46
C ASN A 19 -7.74 -16.83 15.33
N GLY A 20 -7.46 -16.25 16.51
CA GLY A 20 -6.54 -16.83 17.49
C GLY A 20 -5.06 -16.70 17.15
N ASN A 21 -4.69 -15.89 16.15
CA ASN A 21 -3.30 -15.64 15.82
C ASN A 21 -2.75 -14.43 16.58
N LYS A 22 -1.45 -14.46 16.88
CA LYS A 22 -0.72 -13.28 17.35
C LYS A 22 -0.04 -12.61 16.15
N VAL A 23 -0.45 -11.40 15.82
CA VAL A 23 0.25 -10.57 14.83
C VAL A 23 1.57 -10.09 15.44
N LEU A 24 2.68 -10.50 14.85
CA LEU A 24 4.01 -10.17 15.36
C LEU A 24 4.52 -8.83 14.82
N GLY A 25 4.15 -8.47 13.59
CA GLY A 25 4.57 -7.25 12.92
C GLY A 25 3.89 -7.06 11.56
N HIS A 26 4.10 -5.90 10.95
CA HIS A 26 3.61 -5.54 9.62
C HIS A 26 4.63 -4.64 8.92
N TYR A 27 4.81 -4.84 7.63
CA TYR A 27 5.57 -3.93 6.77
C TYR A 27 4.74 -3.61 5.54
N HIS A 28 4.55 -2.33 5.25
CA HIS A 28 3.79 -1.84 4.11
C HIS A 28 4.62 -0.79 3.39
N CYS A 29 4.66 -0.85 2.06
CA CYS A 29 5.22 0.19 1.20
C CYS A 29 4.23 0.50 0.07
N GLN A 30 4.42 1.66 -0.57
CA GLN A 30 3.68 1.98 -1.78
C GLN A 30 4.22 1.10 -2.91
N GLY A 31 3.33 0.55 -3.73
CA GLY A 31 3.71 -0.16 -4.95
C GLY A 31 3.20 0.56 -6.18
N ALA A 32 3.86 0.31 -7.31
CA ALA A 32 3.38 0.67 -8.62
C ALA A 32 2.02 0.02 -8.89
N ILE A 33 1.14 0.78 -9.53
CA ILE A 33 -0.20 0.32 -9.91
C ILE A 33 -0.08 -0.31 -11.29
N ASP A 34 -0.71 -1.48 -11.48
CA ASP A 34 -0.76 -2.16 -12.76
C ASP A 34 -1.24 -1.19 -13.86
N PRO A 35 -0.48 -1.00 -14.96
CA PRO A 35 -0.90 -0.14 -16.07
C PRO A 35 -2.28 -0.50 -16.63
N LYS A 36 -2.67 -1.78 -16.65
CA LYS A 36 -4.01 -2.21 -17.09
C LYS A 36 -5.10 -1.76 -16.13
N LEU A 37 -4.80 -1.69 -14.84
CA LEU A 37 -5.74 -1.17 -13.84
C LEU A 37 -5.92 0.34 -13.98
N ILE A 38 -4.83 1.08 -14.24
CA ILE A 38 -4.89 2.51 -14.55
C ILE A 38 -5.75 2.74 -15.81
N GLU A 39 -5.54 1.97 -16.87
CA GLU A 39 -6.32 2.09 -18.11
C GLU A 39 -7.81 1.79 -17.90
N MET A 40 -8.11 0.74 -17.12
CA MET A 40 -9.48 0.43 -16.72
C MET A 40 -10.10 1.61 -15.95
N MET A 41 -9.37 2.21 -15.00
CA MET A 41 -9.87 3.35 -14.24
C MET A 41 -10.11 4.59 -15.12
N ARG A 42 -9.23 4.85 -16.11
CA ARG A 42 -9.38 5.94 -17.07
C ARG A 42 -10.61 5.79 -17.96
N THR A 43 -10.92 4.55 -18.37
CA THR A 43 -11.99 4.26 -19.32
C THR A 43 -13.36 4.07 -18.66
N LYS A 44 -13.41 3.52 -17.45
CA LYS A 44 -14.68 3.17 -16.77
C LYS A 44 -15.24 4.25 -15.85
N PHE A 45 -14.44 5.21 -15.43
CA PHE A 45 -14.85 6.19 -14.42
C PHE A 45 -14.69 7.63 -14.93
N SER A 46 -15.70 8.46 -14.68
CA SER A 46 -15.59 9.90 -14.91
C SER A 46 -14.59 10.53 -13.93
N PRO A 47 -14.01 11.70 -14.25
CA PRO A 47 -13.07 12.39 -13.34
C PRO A 47 -13.63 12.68 -11.94
N ASP A 48 -14.94 12.90 -11.82
CA ASP A 48 -15.61 13.17 -10.53
C ASP A 48 -15.82 11.92 -9.67
N HIS A 49 -15.62 10.73 -10.25
CA HIS A 49 -15.73 9.47 -9.52
C HIS A 49 -14.52 9.29 -8.58
N PRO A 50 -14.69 8.70 -7.39
CA PRO A 50 -13.58 8.47 -6.46
C PRO A 50 -12.39 7.70 -7.05
N HIS A 51 -12.66 6.81 -8.01
CA HIS A 51 -11.64 6.02 -8.75
C HIS A 51 -11.31 6.57 -10.15
N GLY A 52 -11.86 7.73 -10.52
CA GLY A 52 -11.64 8.35 -11.81
C GLY A 52 -10.29 9.07 -11.93
N PRO A 53 -9.89 9.43 -13.16
CA PRO A 53 -8.61 10.05 -13.47
C PRO A 53 -8.62 11.57 -13.18
N ASN A 54 -8.90 11.97 -11.95
CA ASN A 54 -8.72 13.37 -11.55
C ASN A 54 -7.23 13.74 -11.40
N PRO A 55 -6.87 15.04 -11.39
CA PRO A 55 -5.46 15.47 -11.36
C PRO A 55 -4.66 14.89 -10.19
N GLU A 56 -5.24 14.87 -8.98
CA GLU A 56 -4.60 14.31 -7.79
C GLU A 56 -4.35 12.80 -7.91
N ARG A 57 -5.28 12.07 -8.52
CA ARG A 57 -5.18 10.63 -8.74
C ARG A 57 -4.12 10.31 -9.79
N ILE A 58 -4.09 11.05 -10.90
CA ILE A 58 -3.06 10.91 -11.94
C ILE A 58 -1.68 11.16 -11.34
N LYS A 59 -1.54 12.21 -10.51
CA LYS A 59 -0.28 12.47 -9.79
C LYS A 59 0.11 11.29 -8.91
N ARG A 60 -0.80 10.76 -8.10
CA ARG A 60 -0.52 9.58 -7.26
C ARG A 60 -0.13 8.34 -8.05
N TRP A 61 -0.73 8.10 -9.21
CA TRP A 61 -0.35 6.99 -10.09
C TRP A 61 1.07 7.17 -10.64
N SER A 62 1.40 8.39 -11.06
CA SER A 62 2.74 8.74 -11.54
C SER A 62 3.78 8.60 -10.43
N ASP A 63 3.53 9.19 -9.25
CA ASP A 63 4.42 9.11 -8.10
C ASP A 63 4.64 7.64 -7.70
N ALA A 64 3.58 6.82 -7.63
CA ALA A 64 3.68 5.41 -7.27
C ALA A 64 4.44 4.54 -8.29
N SER A 65 4.59 4.99 -9.55
CA SER A 65 5.22 4.18 -10.62
C SER A 65 6.70 3.90 -10.39
N THR A 66 7.36 4.70 -9.55
CA THR A 66 8.76 4.51 -9.16
C THR A 66 8.93 3.68 -7.90
N HIS A 67 7.83 3.23 -7.28
CA HIS A 67 7.84 2.43 -6.06
C HIS A 67 7.50 0.95 -6.32
N PRO A 68 8.01 0.00 -5.53
CA PRO A 68 8.96 0.20 -4.44
C PRO A 68 10.33 0.69 -4.94
N ASP A 69 10.88 1.69 -4.27
CA ASP A 69 12.19 2.27 -4.56
C ASP A 69 13.27 1.72 -3.60
N GLN A 70 14.50 2.21 -3.71
CA GLN A 70 15.59 1.75 -2.84
C GLN A 70 15.31 2.04 -1.36
N ASN A 71 14.66 3.15 -1.03
CA ASN A 71 14.30 3.48 0.34
C ASN A 71 13.21 2.54 0.87
N ASP A 72 12.24 2.14 0.06
CA ASP A 72 11.29 1.08 0.42
C ASP A 72 12.03 -0.22 0.74
N LEU A 73 12.96 -0.65 -0.13
CA LEU A 73 13.75 -1.86 0.07
C LEU A 73 14.62 -1.80 1.35
N ASP A 74 15.28 -0.67 1.58
CA ASP A 74 16.11 -0.45 2.77
C ASP A 74 15.25 -0.46 4.05
N ASN A 75 14.07 0.16 4.00
CA ASN A 75 13.12 0.15 5.11
C ASN A 75 12.60 -1.27 5.38
N ALA A 76 12.33 -2.06 4.34
CA ALA A 76 11.94 -3.46 4.49
C ALA A 76 13.06 -4.27 5.16
N TYR A 77 14.29 -4.16 4.65
CA TYR A 77 15.46 -4.83 5.20
C TYR A 77 15.66 -4.48 6.68
N ASN A 78 15.70 -3.19 7.00
CA ASN A 78 15.90 -2.71 8.37
C ASN A 78 14.77 -3.16 9.29
N TYR A 79 13.51 -3.13 8.81
CA TYR A 79 12.37 -3.61 9.59
C TYR A 79 12.55 -5.09 9.95
N PHE A 80 12.77 -5.96 8.96
CA PHE A 80 12.85 -7.40 9.19
C PHE A 80 14.12 -7.83 9.92
N LYS A 81 15.26 -7.16 9.68
CA LYS A 81 16.49 -7.38 10.45
C LYS A 81 16.26 -7.11 11.94
N ASN A 82 15.77 -5.91 12.27
CA ASN A 82 15.47 -5.52 13.65
C ASN A 82 14.35 -6.38 14.26
N PHE A 83 13.41 -6.84 13.44
CA PHE A 83 12.34 -7.72 13.86
C PHE A 83 12.90 -9.05 14.34
N ILE A 84 13.76 -9.70 13.56
CA ILE A 84 14.38 -10.98 13.91
C ILE A 84 15.25 -10.85 15.17
N GLU A 85 16.01 -9.75 15.31
CA GLU A 85 16.85 -9.50 16.49
C GLU A 85 16.05 -9.30 17.80
N ARG A 86 14.73 -9.08 17.72
CA ARG A 86 13.83 -8.93 18.88
C ARG A 86 13.18 -10.25 19.33
N PHE A 87 13.37 -11.33 18.57
CA PHE A 87 12.96 -12.69 18.93
C PHE A 87 14.15 -13.51 19.41
#